data_AF-A0A2K6GE69-F1
#
_entry.id   AF-A0A2K6GE69-F1
#
_cell.length_a   1.000
_cell.length_b   1.000
_cell.length_c   1.000
_cell.angle_alpha   90.00
_cell.angle_beta   90.00
_cell.angle_gamma   90.00
#
_symmetry.space_group_name_H-M   'P 1'
#
loop_
_entity.id
_entity.type
_entity.pdbx_description
1 polymer ?
#
loop_
_entity_poly.entity_id
_entity_poly.type
_entity_poly.pdbx_seq_one_letter_code
_entity_poly.pdbx_strand_id
1 'polypeptide(L)'
;MHHFLSRKRIQHRIYVLNQVDHFRFNRAALINVGFLESGNSTDYIAMHDVDLLPLNEELDYGFPEAGPFHVASPELHPLYHYKTYVGGILLLSKQHYQLCNGMSNRFWGWGREDDEFYRRIKGAGLQLFRPSGITTGYKTFRHLHDPAWRKRDQKRIAAQKQEQFKVDREGGLSTVKYRVDSRTALSVGGAPCTVLNIMLDCDKAATPWCTLG
;
A
#
# COMPACT_ATOMS: atom_id res chain seq x y z
N MET A 1 3.64 -14.00 -7.17
CA MET A 1 2.48 -13.81 -6.26
C MET A 1 1.35 -14.80 -6.47
N HIS A 2 0.70 -14.85 -7.64
CA HIS A 2 -0.46 -15.76 -7.86
C HIS A 2 -0.20 -17.21 -7.42
N HIS A 3 0.92 -17.80 -7.86
CA HIS A 3 1.32 -19.14 -7.43
C HIS A 3 1.56 -19.26 -5.92
N PHE A 4 2.23 -18.28 -5.31
CA PHE A 4 2.50 -18.25 -3.86
C PHE A 4 1.20 -18.29 -3.04
N LEU A 5 0.21 -17.46 -3.39
CA LEU A 5 -1.08 -17.41 -2.71
C LEU A 5 -1.94 -18.65 -2.99
N SER A 6 -1.89 -19.17 -4.23
CA SER A 6 -2.66 -20.38 -4.61
C SER A 6 -2.20 -21.62 -3.84
N ARG A 7 -0.89 -21.82 -3.65
CA ARG A 7 -0.36 -22.94 -2.84
C ARG A 7 -0.81 -22.87 -1.38
N LYS A 8 -0.97 -21.65 -0.86
CA LYS A 8 -1.51 -21.38 0.49
C LYS A 8 -3.05 -21.47 0.54
N ARG A 9 -3.71 -21.82 -0.57
CA ARG A 9 -5.17 -21.92 -0.71
C ARG A 9 -5.91 -20.63 -0.37
N ILE A 10 -5.28 -19.49 -0.62
CA ILE A 10 -5.87 -18.18 -0.42
C ILE A 10 -6.62 -17.80 -1.68
N GLN A 11 -7.93 -17.59 -1.58
CA GLN A 11 -8.71 -17.01 -2.67
C GLN A 11 -8.30 -15.54 -2.85
N HIS A 12 -7.93 -15.16 -4.07
CA HIS A 12 -7.39 -13.83 -4.31
C HIS A 12 -7.68 -13.34 -5.73
N ARG A 13 -7.71 -12.01 -5.88
CA ARG A 13 -7.67 -11.31 -7.17
C ARG A 13 -6.61 -10.23 -7.07
N ILE A 14 -5.76 -10.13 -8.10
CA ILE A 14 -4.69 -9.13 -8.15
C ILE A 14 -5.22 -7.91 -8.93
N TYR A 15 -5.26 -6.76 -8.28
CA TYR A 15 -5.53 -5.47 -8.92
C TYR A 15 -4.22 -4.69 -9.08
N VAL A 16 -3.88 -4.33 -10.32
CA VAL A 16 -2.77 -3.42 -10.63
C VAL A 16 -3.35 -2.01 -10.69
N LEU A 17 -2.98 -1.19 -9.71
CA LEU A 17 -3.48 0.17 -9.54
C LEU A 17 -2.56 1.12 -10.31
N ASN A 18 -2.82 1.29 -11.60
CA ASN A 18 -1.96 2.02 -12.53
C ASN A 18 -2.32 3.50 -12.54
N GLN A 19 -1.48 4.34 -11.92
CA GLN A 19 -1.65 5.80 -11.97
C GLN A 19 -1.31 6.31 -13.37
N VAL A 20 -2.28 6.89 -14.06
CA VAL A 20 -2.13 7.38 -15.45
C VAL A 20 -2.23 8.91 -15.57
N ASP A 21 -2.53 9.61 -14.48
CA ASP A 21 -2.35 11.06 -14.41
C ASP A 21 -0.85 11.44 -14.40
N HIS A 22 -0.57 12.73 -14.54
CA HIS A 22 0.78 13.28 -14.61
C HIS A 22 1.28 13.86 -13.29
N PHE A 23 0.62 13.56 -12.18
CA PHE A 23 1.11 13.94 -10.86
C PHE A 23 2.24 13.00 -10.41
N ARG A 24 2.90 13.35 -9.31
CA ARG A 24 3.85 12.44 -8.67
C ARG A 24 3.12 11.17 -8.22
N PHE A 25 3.85 10.06 -8.08
CA PHE A 25 3.24 8.81 -7.65
C PHE A 25 2.63 8.92 -6.24
N ASN A 26 1.39 8.49 -6.08
CA ASN A 26 0.65 8.53 -4.81
C ASN A 26 0.13 7.15 -4.42
N ARG A 27 1.00 6.38 -3.76
CA ARG A 27 0.72 4.99 -3.34
C ARG A 27 -0.54 4.88 -2.48
N ALA A 28 -0.69 5.76 -1.50
CA ALA A 28 -1.80 5.73 -0.55
C ALA A 28 -3.16 6.00 -1.22
N ALA A 29 -3.25 7.02 -2.07
CA ALA A 29 -4.48 7.32 -2.80
C ALA A 29 -4.83 6.19 -3.77
N LEU A 30 -3.85 5.60 -4.46
CA LEU A 30 -4.09 4.43 -5.31
C LEU A 30 -4.68 3.28 -4.52
N ILE A 31 -4.16 2.98 -3.33
CA ILE A 31 -4.71 1.94 -2.46
C ILE A 31 -6.16 2.24 -2.06
N ASN A 32 -6.48 3.49 -1.69
CA ASN A 32 -7.88 3.88 -1.43
C ASN A 32 -8.78 3.59 -2.65
N VAL A 33 -8.32 3.93 -3.86
CA VAL A 33 -9.04 3.60 -5.10
C VAL A 33 -9.20 2.09 -5.25
N GLY A 34 -8.11 1.32 -5.14
CA GLY A 34 -8.17 -0.14 -5.23
C GLY A 34 -9.13 -0.77 -4.23
N PHE A 35 -9.22 -0.22 -3.01
CA PHE A 35 -10.20 -0.62 -2.01
C PHE A 35 -11.64 -0.43 -2.50
N LEU A 36 -11.98 0.77 -2.97
CA LEU A 36 -13.31 1.11 -3.49
C LEU A 36 -13.67 0.23 -4.70
N GLU A 37 -12.68 -0.07 -5.54
CA GLU A 37 -12.86 -0.78 -6.80
C GLU A 37 -12.80 -2.32 -6.70
N SER A 38 -12.41 -2.85 -5.54
CA SER A 38 -12.23 -4.30 -5.32
C SER A 38 -13.55 -5.10 -5.30
N GLY A 39 -14.68 -4.43 -5.10
CA GLY A 39 -16.02 -5.03 -5.01
C GLY A 39 -16.42 -5.46 -3.60
N ASN A 40 -17.70 -5.83 -3.43
CA ASN A 40 -18.30 -6.16 -2.13
C ASN A 40 -17.96 -7.57 -1.63
N SER A 41 -17.55 -8.48 -2.51
CA SER A 41 -17.20 -9.86 -2.17
C SER A 41 -15.75 -10.02 -1.67
N THR A 42 -15.03 -8.93 -1.46
CA THR A 42 -13.68 -8.95 -0.88
C THR A 42 -13.79 -8.74 0.62
N ASP A 43 -13.23 -9.66 1.42
CA ASP A 43 -13.31 -9.56 2.88
C ASP A 43 -12.14 -8.75 3.48
N TYR A 44 -10.98 -8.82 2.83
CA TYR A 44 -9.74 -8.15 3.26
C TYR A 44 -8.87 -7.80 2.06
N ILE A 45 -7.94 -6.86 2.26
CA ILE A 45 -6.99 -6.41 1.26
C ILE A 45 -5.55 -6.66 1.74
N ALA A 46 -4.65 -6.85 0.77
CA ALA A 46 -3.20 -6.79 0.98
C ALA A 46 -2.65 -5.61 0.17
N MET A 47 -2.18 -4.58 0.85
CA MET A 47 -1.40 -3.50 0.22
C MET A 47 -0.01 -4.05 -0.05
N HIS A 48 0.39 -4.12 -1.31
CA HIS A 48 1.54 -4.93 -1.70
C HIS A 48 2.41 -4.23 -2.74
N ASP A 49 3.65 -3.93 -2.40
CA ASP A 49 4.62 -3.37 -3.34
C ASP A 49 4.97 -4.42 -4.41
N VAL A 50 5.03 -3.98 -5.68
CA VAL A 50 5.17 -4.90 -6.84
C VAL A 50 6.53 -5.59 -6.90
N ASP A 51 7.55 -5.00 -6.27
CA ASP A 51 8.93 -5.45 -6.28
C ASP A 51 9.34 -6.27 -5.04
N LEU A 52 8.45 -6.45 -4.06
CA LEU A 52 8.75 -7.14 -2.80
C LEU A 52 8.11 -8.53 -2.77
N LEU A 53 8.83 -9.57 -3.21
CA LEU A 53 8.28 -10.92 -3.33
C LEU A 53 8.56 -11.76 -2.07
N PRO A 54 7.53 -12.38 -1.44
CA PRO A 54 7.74 -13.32 -0.33
C PRO A 54 8.40 -14.61 -0.83
N LEU A 55 9.42 -15.06 -0.10
CA LEU A 55 10.11 -16.33 -0.38
C LEU A 55 9.81 -17.41 0.67
N ASN A 56 9.39 -17.02 1.88
CA ASN A 56 9.05 -17.95 2.95
C ASN A 56 7.52 -18.20 2.99
N GLU A 57 7.11 -19.48 2.93
CA GLU A 57 5.71 -19.90 2.93
C GLU A 57 5.04 -19.78 4.30
N GLU A 58 5.80 -19.64 5.38
CA GLU A 58 5.29 -19.43 6.75
C GLU A 58 4.69 -18.04 6.95
N LEU A 59 4.93 -17.10 6.03
CA LEU A 59 4.33 -15.77 6.07
C LEU A 59 2.80 -15.88 5.97
N ASP A 60 2.10 -15.33 6.96
CA ASP A 60 0.65 -15.35 6.99
C ASP A 60 0.08 -14.30 6.01
N TYR A 61 -0.76 -14.77 5.10
CA TYR A 61 -1.54 -13.95 4.18
C TYR A 61 -3.04 -14.22 4.35
N GLY A 62 -3.44 -14.93 5.40
CA GLY A 62 -4.82 -15.22 5.73
C GLY A 62 -5.59 -13.98 6.17
N PHE A 63 -6.86 -14.21 6.53
CA PHE A 63 -7.75 -13.14 6.96
C PHE A 63 -7.27 -12.52 8.30
N PRO A 64 -6.96 -11.21 8.35
CA PRO A 64 -6.40 -10.57 9.53
C PRO A 64 -7.51 -10.14 10.51
N GLU A 65 -8.16 -11.11 11.13
CA GLU A 65 -9.33 -10.92 12.01
C GLU A 65 -9.02 -10.07 13.24
N ALA A 66 -7.89 -10.31 13.91
CA ALA A 66 -7.54 -9.65 15.17
C ALA A 66 -7.10 -8.18 14.98
N GLY A 67 -6.69 -7.79 13.77
CA GLY A 67 -6.15 -6.47 13.48
C GLY A 67 -5.21 -6.49 12.27
N PRO A 68 -4.74 -5.33 11.78
CA PRO A 68 -3.82 -5.25 10.65
C PRO A 68 -2.60 -6.15 10.81
N PHE A 69 -2.26 -6.90 9.77
CA PHE A 69 -1.13 -7.85 9.77
C PHE A 69 -0.03 -7.38 8.81
N HIS A 70 1.10 -6.95 9.36
CA HIS A 70 2.24 -6.42 8.62
C HIS A 70 3.22 -7.54 8.26
N VAL A 71 3.05 -8.12 7.07
CA VAL A 71 3.88 -9.21 6.55
C VAL A 71 5.34 -8.78 6.40
N ALA A 72 5.56 -7.58 5.85
CA ALA A 72 6.90 -7.05 5.57
C ALA A 72 7.58 -6.45 6.82
N SER A 73 7.52 -7.16 7.95
CA SER A 73 8.05 -6.76 9.26
C SER A 73 9.43 -6.10 9.18
N PRO A 74 9.73 -5.06 9.99
CA PRO A 74 11.06 -4.45 10.04
C PRO A 74 12.21 -5.44 10.37
N GLU A 75 11.91 -6.54 11.04
CA GLU A 75 12.87 -7.62 11.34
C GLU A 75 13.21 -8.48 10.11
N LEU A 76 12.37 -8.42 9.06
CA LEU A 76 12.44 -9.26 7.86
C LEU A 76 12.69 -8.45 6.59
N HIS A 77 12.34 -7.17 6.58
CA HIS A 77 12.48 -6.29 5.42
C HIS A 77 13.96 -6.02 5.14
N PRO A 78 14.43 -6.04 3.88
CA PRO A 78 15.85 -5.87 3.56
C PRO A 78 16.41 -4.45 3.72
N LEU A 79 15.60 -3.45 4.12
CA LEU A 79 16.00 -2.03 4.10
C LEU A 79 15.46 -1.18 5.27
N TYR A 80 14.26 -1.48 5.76
CA TYR A 80 13.55 -0.62 6.72
C TYR A 80 13.34 -1.38 8.02
N HIS A 81 13.97 -0.93 9.09
CA HIS A 81 14.07 -1.68 10.36
C HIS A 81 13.50 -0.95 11.58
N TYR A 82 12.88 0.22 11.38
CA TYR A 82 12.35 1.00 12.48
C TYR A 82 10.99 0.45 12.96
N LYS A 83 10.72 0.54 14.27
CA LYS A 83 9.60 -0.17 14.91
C LYS A 83 8.22 0.17 14.36
N THR A 84 8.00 1.39 13.91
CA THR A 84 6.72 1.88 13.38
C THR A 84 6.53 1.65 11.89
N TYR A 85 7.49 1.00 11.22
CA TYR A 85 7.40 0.69 9.79
C TYR A 85 6.22 -0.24 9.50
N VAL A 86 5.40 0.15 8.52
CA VAL A 86 4.24 -0.63 8.05
C VAL A 86 4.09 -0.63 6.52
N GLY A 87 5.17 -0.30 5.79
CA GLY A 87 5.22 -0.27 4.33
C GLY A 87 5.47 -1.66 3.72
N GLY A 88 5.69 -1.73 2.39
CA GLY A 88 5.92 -3.01 1.71
C GLY A 88 4.64 -3.82 1.57
N ILE A 89 4.33 -4.65 2.58
CA ILE A 89 3.19 -5.59 2.56
C ILE A 89 2.42 -5.54 3.88
N LEU A 90 1.18 -5.05 3.82
CA LEU A 90 0.30 -4.89 4.97
C LEU A 90 -1.14 -5.32 4.64
N LEU A 91 -1.70 -6.20 5.47
CA LEU A 91 -3.03 -6.78 5.30
C LEU A 91 -4.02 -6.17 6.29
N LEU A 92 -5.24 -5.90 5.84
CA LEU A 92 -6.36 -5.43 6.67
C LEU A 92 -7.69 -5.99 6.18
N SER A 93 -8.58 -6.33 7.09
CA SER A 93 -10.00 -6.55 6.76
C SER A 93 -10.61 -5.27 6.19
N LYS A 94 -11.67 -5.40 5.37
CA LYS A 94 -12.35 -4.20 4.85
C LYS A 94 -12.90 -3.33 5.97
N GLN A 95 -13.40 -3.95 7.03
CA GLN A 95 -13.86 -3.28 8.24
C GLN A 95 -12.74 -2.45 8.91
N HIS A 96 -11.55 -3.03 9.13
CA HIS A 96 -10.44 -2.30 9.75
C HIS A 96 -9.94 -1.15 8.87
N TYR A 97 -9.88 -1.36 7.55
CA TYR A 97 -9.49 -0.30 6.63
C TYR A 97 -10.49 0.87 6.63
N GLN A 98 -11.79 0.57 6.66
CA GLN A 98 -12.85 1.57 6.78
C GLN A 98 -12.80 2.31 8.12
N LEU A 99 -12.52 1.60 9.22
CA LEU A 99 -12.39 2.21 10.55
C LEU A 99 -11.26 3.26 10.60
N CYS A 100 -10.19 3.06 9.84
CA CYS A 100 -9.11 4.03 9.68
C CYS A 100 -9.43 5.18 8.71
N ASN A 101 -10.60 5.17 8.06
CA ASN A 101 -10.89 5.95 6.85
C ASN A 101 -9.78 5.81 5.79
N GLY A 102 -9.29 4.59 5.58
CA GLY A 102 -8.17 4.30 4.68
C GLY A 102 -6.91 5.13 4.93
N MET A 103 -6.10 5.30 3.89
CA MET A 103 -4.84 6.06 3.95
C MET A 103 -5.06 7.54 3.59
N SER A 104 -4.19 8.44 4.02
CA SER A 104 -4.25 9.84 3.57
C SER A 104 -3.97 10.00 2.08
N ASN A 105 -4.70 10.90 1.41
CA ASN A 105 -4.49 11.21 -0.01
C ASN A 105 -3.37 12.25 -0.25
N ARG A 106 -2.76 12.80 0.81
CA ARG A 106 -1.88 13.98 0.73
C ARG A 106 -0.42 13.66 0.38
N PHE A 107 -0.08 12.39 0.26
CA PHE A 107 1.30 11.92 0.09
C PHE A 107 1.67 11.68 -1.37
N TRP A 108 2.13 12.76 -2.02
CA TRP A 108 2.63 12.72 -3.39
C TRP A 108 4.16 12.60 -3.42
N GLY A 109 4.68 11.58 -4.13
CA GLY A 109 6.08 11.19 -4.11
C GLY A 109 6.40 10.17 -3.02
N TRP A 110 7.68 9.81 -2.88
CA TRP A 110 8.09 8.72 -2.00
C TRP A 110 8.07 9.11 -0.51
N GLY A 111 7.39 8.30 0.29
CA GLY A 111 7.54 8.13 1.74
C GLY A 111 6.54 8.88 2.61
N ARG A 112 6.42 8.41 3.86
CA ARG A 112 5.64 8.94 4.99
C ARG A 112 4.15 8.60 4.99
N GLU A 113 3.61 8.05 3.90
CA GLU A 113 2.21 7.66 3.83
C GLU A 113 1.91 6.43 4.70
N ASP A 114 2.89 5.52 4.80
CA ASP A 114 2.86 4.36 5.68
C ASP A 114 3.01 4.75 7.16
N ASP A 115 3.91 5.68 7.47
CA ASP A 115 4.09 6.26 8.82
C ASP A 115 2.83 6.97 9.32
N GLU A 116 2.12 7.67 8.43
CA GLU A 116 0.84 8.28 8.76
C GLU A 116 -0.25 7.23 8.96
N PHE A 117 -0.31 6.21 8.10
CA PHE A 117 -1.28 5.13 8.25
C PHE A 117 -1.05 4.30 9.52
N TYR A 118 0.20 4.09 9.96
CA TYR A 118 0.49 3.50 11.28
C TYR A 118 -0.17 4.30 12.41
N ARG A 119 -0.14 5.64 12.34
CA ARG A 119 -0.79 6.50 13.34
C ARG A 119 -2.32 6.40 13.25
N ARG A 120 -2.90 6.21 12.07
CA ARG A 120 -4.34 5.93 11.91
C ARG A 120 -4.74 4.61 12.54
N ILE A 121 -3.96 3.54 12.31
CA ILE A 121 -4.18 2.22 12.94
C ILE A 121 -4.20 2.36 14.47
N LYS A 122 -3.22 3.07 15.04
CA LYS A 122 -3.17 3.32 16.49
C LYS A 122 -4.30 4.23 16.98
N GLY A 123 -4.65 5.26 16.23
CA GLY A 123 -5.76 6.17 16.53
C GLY A 123 -7.12 5.49 16.51
N ALA A 124 -7.29 4.44 15.69
CA ALA A 124 -8.48 3.61 15.63
C ALA A 124 -8.53 2.53 16.73
N GLY A 125 -7.54 2.48 17.63
CA GLY A 125 -7.47 1.46 18.69
C GLY A 125 -7.10 0.06 18.19
N LEU A 126 -6.63 -0.07 16.94
CA LEU A 126 -6.29 -1.37 16.34
C LEU A 126 -4.89 -1.83 16.76
N GLN A 127 -4.78 -3.13 17.06
CA GLN A 127 -3.50 -3.78 17.29
C GLN A 127 -2.86 -4.18 15.95
N LEU A 128 -1.56 -3.88 15.80
CA LEU A 128 -0.77 -4.28 14.65
C LEU A 128 -0.07 -5.61 14.98
N PHE A 129 -0.20 -6.58 14.09
CA PHE A 129 0.44 -7.89 14.18
C PHE A 129 1.53 -8.04 13.13
N ARG A 130 2.49 -8.94 13.38
CA ARG A 130 3.63 -9.25 12.50
C ARG A 130 3.93 -10.75 12.59
N PRO A 131 4.59 -11.34 11.57
CA PRO A 131 5.09 -12.70 11.65
C PRO A 131 6.00 -12.90 12.87
N SER A 132 5.86 -14.04 13.54
CA SER A 132 6.75 -14.51 14.61
C SER A 132 7.38 -15.84 14.19
N GLY A 133 8.56 -16.15 14.74
CA GLY A 133 9.24 -17.44 14.46
C GLY A 133 9.88 -17.56 13.07
N ILE A 134 9.83 -16.53 12.22
CA ILE A 134 10.44 -16.55 10.89
C ILE A 134 11.96 -16.50 11.00
N THR A 135 12.64 -17.53 10.48
CA THR A 135 14.11 -17.69 10.60
C THR A 135 14.89 -17.22 9.37
N THR A 136 14.22 -16.89 8.27
CA THR A 136 14.85 -16.50 7.00
C THR A 136 15.49 -15.11 7.00
N GLY A 137 15.28 -14.31 8.07
CA GLY A 137 15.88 -12.98 8.25
C GLY A 137 15.65 -12.06 7.03
N TYR A 138 16.68 -11.34 6.58
CA TYR A 138 16.58 -10.45 5.41
C TYR A 138 16.46 -11.17 4.07
N LYS A 139 16.55 -12.51 4.03
CA LYS A 139 16.26 -13.32 2.84
C LYS A 139 14.79 -13.75 2.77
N THR A 140 13.95 -13.30 3.70
CA THR A 140 12.51 -13.58 3.70
C THR A 140 11.82 -13.02 2.45
N PHE A 141 12.33 -11.91 1.92
CA PHE A 141 11.82 -11.27 0.72
C PHE A 141 12.90 -11.12 -0.35
N ARG A 142 12.50 -11.23 -1.61
CA ARG A 142 13.28 -10.75 -2.75
C ARG A 142 12.78 -9.36 -3.12
N HIS A 143 13.61 -8.34 -2.89
CA HIS A 143 13.29 -6.95 -3.25
C HIS A 143 13.96 -6.59 -4.58
N LEU A 144 13.18 -6.60 -5.67
CA LEU A 144 13.63 -6.38 -7.04
C LEU A 144 13.68 -4.89 -7.38
N HIS A 145 14.53 -4.16 -6.66
CA HIS A 145 14.59 -2.71 -6.73
C HIS A 145 16.03 -2.24 -6.88
N ASP A 146 16.48 -2.09 -8.13
CA ASP A 146 17.74 -1.41 -8.42
C ASP A 146 17.53 0.11 -8.19
N PRO A 147 18.22 0.74 -7.21
CA PRO A 147 18.00 2.13 -6.86
C PRO A 147 18.52 3.12 -7.94
N ALA A 148 19.42 2.68 -8.83
CA ALA A 148 19.87 3.50 -9.95
C ALA A 148 18.83 3.54 -11.07
N TRP A 149 18.16 2.42 -11.33
CA TRP A 149 17.11 2.30 -12.36
C TRP A 149 15.74 2.79 -11.87
N ARG A 150 15.33 2.39 -10.67
CA ARG A 150 14.05 2.77 -10.05
C ARG A 150 14.29 3.82 -8.98
N LYS A 151 14.61 5.04 -9.43
CA LYS A 151 14.85 6.16 -8.52
C LYS A 151 13.59 6.48 -7.71
N ARG A 152 13.75 6.54 -6.39
CA ARG A 152 12.69 7.03 -5.49
C ARG A 152 12.55 8.54 -5.67
N ASP A 153 11.33 9.01 -5.88
CA ASP A 153 11.03 10.44 -5.93
C ASP A 153 11.00 11.03 -4.50
N GLN A 154 12.17 11.33 -3.97
CA GLN A 154 12.35 11.81 -2.59
C GLN A 154 12.34 13.33 -2.44
N LYS A 155 12.18 14.09 -3.55
CA LYS A 155 12.18 15.56 -3.51
C LYS A 155 11.10 16.04 -2.54
N ARG A 156 11.44 17.00 -1.67
CA ARG A 156 10.49 17.67 -0.77
C ARG A 156 10.30 19.10 -1.23
N ILE A 157 9.05 19.47 -1.51
CA ILE A 157 8.71 20.76 -2.12
C ILE A 157 8.07 21.67 -1.08
N ALA A 158 8.75 22.76 -0.73
CA ALA A 158 8.26 23.80 0.19
C ALA A 158 7.64 23.21 1.47
N ALA A 159 6.35 23.50 1.71
CA ALA A 159 5.60 23.06 2.89
C ALA A 159 5.52 21.53 3.05
N GLN A 160 5.72 20.74 1.98
CA GLN A 160 5.69 19.27 2.05
C GLN A 160 6.61 18.72 3.13
N LYS A 161 7.78 19.36 3.34
CA LYS A 161 8.75 18.92 4.35
C LYS A 161 8.17 18.93 5.77
N GLN A 162 7.25 19.85 6.06
CA GLN A 162 6.58 19.98 7.36
C GLN A 162 5.28 19.16 7.39
N GLU A 163 4.49 19.22 6.32
CA GLU A 163 3.18 18.55 6.23
C GLU A 163 3.28 17.02 6.33
N GLN A 164 4.36 16.41 5.84
CA GLN A 164 4.56 14.95 5.85
C GLN A 164 4.63 14.30 7.25
N PHE A 165 4.74 15.10 8.31
CA PHE A 165 4.78 14.62 9.69
C PHE A 165 3.46 14.78 10.43
N LYS A 166 2.46 15.46 9.84
CA LYS A 166 1.13 15.62 10.45
C LYS A 166 0.28 14.37 10.21
N VAL A 167 -0.72 14.16 11.07
CA VAL A 167 -1.79 13.19 10.80
C VAL A 167 -2.86 13.96 10.05
N ASP A 168 -3.27 13.44 8.89
CA ASP A 168 -4.38 13.98 8.14
C ASP A 168 -5.66 13.47 8.78
N ARG A 169 -6.42 14.37 9.44
CA ARG A 169 -7.68 14.00 10.13
C ARG A 169 -8.92 14.22 9.27
N GLU A 170 -8.76 14.87 8.14
CA GLU A 170 -9.86 15.31 7.28
C GLU A 170 -10.01 14.42 6.06
N GLY A 171 -8.89 13.95 5.52
CA GLY A 171 -8.84 13.17 4.30
C GLY A 171 -8.75 11.65 4.52
N GLY A 172 -9.08 10.89 3.47
CA GLY A 172 -8.89 9.44 3.46
C GLY A 172 -9.65 8.76 2.34
N LEU A 173 -10.06 7.52 2.61
CA LEU A 173 -10.90 6.71 1.75
C LEU A 173 -12.18 7.43 1.31
N SER A 174 -12.86 8.11 2.24
CA SER A 174 -14.10 8.83 1.96
C SER A 174 -13.94 10.08 1.10
N THR A 175 -12.71 10.59 0.93
CA THR A 175 -12.45 11.86 0.25
C THR A 175 -11.51 11.75 -0.95
N VAL A 176 -11.07 10.53 -1.30
CA VAL A 176 -10.22 10.33 -2.48
C VAL A 176 -10.99 10.76 -3.74
N LYS A 177 -10.40 11.67 -4.50
CA LYS A 177 -10.97 12.17 -5.76
C LYS A 177 -10.23 11.51 -6.91
N TYR A 178 -10.96 10.77 -7.74
CA TYR A 178 -10.37 10.02 -8.84
C TYR A 178 -11.41 9.68 -9.92
N ARG A 179 -10.91 9.21 -11.07
CA ARG A 179 -11.68 8.53 -12.11
C ARG A 179 -10.94 7.27 -12.54
N VAL A 180 -11.67 6.16 -12.73
CA VAL A 180 -11.13 5.00 -13.46
C VAL A 180 -11.28 5.27 -14.94
N ASP A 181 -10.16 5.46 -15.64
CA ASP A 181 -10.12 5.74 -17.07
C ASP A 181 -10.41 4.48 -17.90
N SER A 182 -9.85 3.34 -17.50
CA SER A 182 -10.12 2.05 -18.12
C SER A 182 -9.91 0.88 -17.16
N ARG A 183 -10.52 -0.26 -17.48
CA ARG A 183 -10.30 -1.54 -16.80
C ARG A 183 -9.93 -2.59 -17.82
N THR A 184 -8.82 -3.28 -17.59
CA THR A 184 -8.30 -4.27 -18.53
C THR A 184 -8.00 -5.57 -17.79
N ALA A 185 -8.60 -6.67 -18.24
CA ALA A 185 -8.18 -8.00 -17.82
C ALA A 185 -6.84 -8.32 -18.47
N LEU A 186 -5.86 -8.75 -17.67
CA LEU A 186 -4.52 -9.12 -18.10
C LEU A 186 -4.17 -10.51 -17.57
N SER A 187 -3.36 -11.25 -18.32
CA SER A 187 -2.78 -12.51 -17.86
C SER A 187 -1.28 -12.51 -18.11
N VAL A 188 -0.50 -12.83 -17.08
CA VAL A 188 0.97 -12.90 -17.15
C VAL A 188 1.39 -14.33 -16.86
N GLY A 189 1.83 -15.07 -17.89
CA GLY A 189 2.19 -16.47 -17.74
C GLY A 189 1.04 -17.34 -17.19
N GLY A 190 -0.20 -17.03 -17.58
CA GLY A 190 -1.41 -17.71 -17.09
C GLY A 190 -1.97 -17.17 -15.77
N ALA A 191 -1.25 -16.31 -15.04
CA ALA A 191 -1.74 -15.69 -13.81
C ALA A 191 -2.63 -14.48 -14.14
N PRO A 192 -3.94 -14.49 -13.79
CA PRO A 192 -4.84 -13.39 -14.09
C PRO A 192 -4.65 -12.20 -13.13
N CYS A 193 -4.78 -10.99 -13.66
CA CYS A 193 -4.90 -9.76 -12.89
C CYS A 193 -5.81 -8.75 -13.61
N THR A 194 -6.28 -7.75 -12.88
CA THR A 194 -7.06 -6.63 -13.43
C THR A 194 -6.23 -5.37 -13.31
N VAL A 195 -5.97 -4.69 -14.44
CA VAL A 195 -5.35 -3.37 -14.44
C VAL A 195 -6.44 -2.31 -14.38
N LEU A 196 -6.33 -1.40 -13.41
CA LEU A 196 -7.16 -0.20 -13.30
C LEU A 196 -6.29 0.99 -13.67
N ASN A 197 -6.60 1.65 -14.78
CA ASN A 197 -5.99 2.94 -15.11
C ASN A 197 -6.72 4.02 -14.31
N ILE A 198 -6.00 4.65 -13.37
CA ILE A 198 -6.55 5.57 -12.38
C ILE A 198 -6.01 6.97 -12.66
N MET A 199 -6.92 7.91 -12.88
CA MET A 199 -6.65 9.34 -12.90
C MET A 199 -6.98 9.90 -11.51
N LEU A 200 -5.96 10.20 -10.71
CA LEU A 200 -6.14 10.91 -9.44
C LEU A 200 -6.33 12.40 -9.69
N ASP A 201 -7.17 13.04 -8.88
CA ASP A 201 -7.28 14.49 -8.83
C ASP A 201 -6.33 15.07 -7.77
N CYS A 202 -5.84 16.29 -8.01
CA CYS A 202 -5.03 17.03 -7.06
C CYS A 202 -5.60 18.43 -6.85
N ASP A 203 -6.05 18.69 -5.62
CA ASP A 203 -6.22 20.05 -5.14
C ASP A 203 -4.85 20.69 -4.90
N LYS A 204 -4.41 21.53 -5.85
CA LYS A 204 -3.12 22.23 -5.79
C LYS A 204 -3.08 23.31 -4.71
N ALA A 205 -4.22 23.79 -4.22
CA ALA A 205 -4.23 24.72 -3.08
C ALA A 205 -3.91 23.96 -1.79
N ALA A 206 -4.44 22.75 -1.63
CA ALA A 206 -4.23 21.93 -0.44
C ALA A 206 -2.90 21.14 -0.44
N THR A 207 -2.50 20.63 -1.61
CA THR A 207 -1.32 19.77 -1.79
C THR A 207 -0.51 20.14 -3.05
N PRO A 208 0.06 21.36 -3.13
CA PRO A 208 0.77 21.83 -4.33
C PRO A 208 1.98 20.95 -4.75
N TRP A 209 2.52 20.16 -3.81
CA TRP A 209 3.61 19.22 -4.06
C TRP A 209 3.19 17.96 -4.86
N CYS A 210 1.94 17.86 -5.31
CA CYS A 210 1.51 16.83 -6.27
C CYS A 210 2.15 16.98 -7.65
N THR A 211 2.63 18.19 -7.97
CA THR A 211 3.46 18.48 -9.15
C THR A 211 4.89 18.83 -8.71
N LEU A 212 5.88 18.66 -9.58
CA LEU A 212 7.29 18.93 -9.25
C LEU A 212 7.69 20.42 -9.29
N GLY A 213 6.75 21.29 -9.72
CA GLY A 213 7.03 22.67 -10.11
C GLY A 213 7.46 22.75 -11.57
#